data_AF-A0A929KDI7-F1
#
_entry.id   AF-A0A929KDI7-F1
#
_cell.length_a   1.000
_cell.length_b   1.000
_cell.length_c   1.000
_cell.angle_alpha   90.00
_cell.angle_beta   90.00
_cell.angle_gamma   90.00
#
_symmetry.space_group_name_H-M   'P 1'
#
loop_
_entity.id
_entity.type
_entity.pdbx_description
1 polymer ?
#
loop_
_entity_poly.entity_id
_entity_poly.type
_entity_poly.pdbx_seq_one_letter_code
_entity_poly.pdbx_strand_id
1 'polypeptide(L)' 'KVEEVGKELIVNLEGPSGKDFDLYLRYELKPNWTEWDDKGYTSTPNETVRAYPTKIGNYYLMVHAHSGSGDYTLKASH' A
#
# COMPACT_ATOMS: atom_id res chain seq x y z
N LYS A 1 10.37 -0.91 -6.84
CA LYS A 1 11.17 0.07 -7.61
C LYS A 1 10.49 0.25 -8.95
N VAL A 2 10.25 1.49 -9.36
CA VAL A 2 9.67 1.82 -10.66
C VAL A 2 10.77 2.39 -11.55
N GLU A 3 10.89 1.83 -12.76
CA GLU A 3 11.93 2.18 -13.73
C GLU A 3 11.36 2.89 -14.98
N GLU A 4 10.03 2.99 -15.09
CA GLU A 4 9.31 3.65 -16.17
C GLU A 4 8.26 4.63 -15.61
N VAL A 5 8.19 5.84 -16.16
CA VAL A 5 7.30 6.91 -15.68
C VAL A 5 5.93 6.87 -16.33
N GLY A 6 4.94 7.49 -15.69
CA GLY A 6 3.64 7.78 -16.31
C GLY A 6 2.64 6.62 -16.31
N LYS A 7 3.02 5.45 -15.81
CA LYS A 7 2.13 4.32 -15.60
C LYS A 7 1.42 4.40 -14.26
N GLU A 8 0.33 3.63 -14.11
CA GLU A 8 -0.39 3.49 -12.84
C GLU A 8 0.20 2.30 -12.07
N LEU A 9 0.74 2.56 -10.89
CA LEU A 9 1.06 1.50 -9.93
C LEU A 9 -0.18 1.25 -9.08
N ILE A 10 -0.67 0.02 -9.05
CA ILE A 10 -1.73 -0.42 -8.14
C ILE A 10 -1.14 -1.47 -7.21
N VAL A 11 -1.33 -1.29 -5.91
CA VAL A 11 -0.95 -2.28 -4.91
C VAL A 11 -2.19 -2.70 -4.14
N ASN A 12 -2.43 -4.00 -4.11
CA ASN A 12 -3.51 -4.62 -3.36
C ASN A 12 -2.93 -5.41 -2.19
N LEU A 13 -3.49 -5.19 -1.02
CA LEU A 13 -3.33 -6.01 0.17
C LEU A 13 -4.52 -6.94 0.26
N GLU A 14 -4.26 -8.21 0.47
CA GLU A 14 -5.28 -9.20 0.81
C GLU A 14 -4.91 -9.85 2.14
N GLY A 15 -5.82 -9.79 3.10
CA GLY A 15 -5.59 -10.34 4.43
C GLY A 15 -6.74 -11.23 4.91
N PRO A 16 -6.60 -11.76 6.13
CA PRO A 16 -7.51 -12.76 6.67
C PRO A 16 -8.85 -12.14 7.08
N SER A 17 -9.95 -12.82 6.73
CA SER A 17 -11.31 -12.33 7.00
C SER A 17 -11.54 -12.00 8.49
N GLY A 18 -12.31 -10.94 8.73
CA GLY A 18 -12.63 -10.46 10.08
C GLY A 18 -11.48 -9.77 10.81
N LYS A 19 -10.38 -9.47 10.11
CA LYS A 19 -9.29 -8.62 10.60
C LYS A 19 -9.30 -7.27 9.90
N ASP A 20 -8.51 -6.36 10.44
CA ASP A 20 -8.39 -5.01 9.94
C ASP A 20 -6.91 -4.69 9.70
N PHE A 21 -6.57 -4.45 8.44
CA PHE A 21 -5.22 -4.11 8.02
C PHE A 21 -5.28 -2.88 7.14
N ASP A 22 -4.42 -1.92 7.41
CA ASP A 22 -4.25 -0.72 6.61
C ASP A 22 -3.03 -0.82 5.71
N LEU A 23 -3.07 -0.14 4.56
CA LEU A 23 -1.97 -0.04 3.63
C LEU A 23 -1.62 1.42 3.36
N TYR A 24 -0.35 1.77 3.48
CA TYR A 24 0.15 3.11 3.18
C TYR A 24 1.23 3.05 2.12
N LEU A 25 1.20 4.00 1.19
CA LEU A 25 2.17 4.15 0.11
C LEU A 25 2.83 5.53 0.19
N ARG A 26 4.15 5.57 -0.03
CA ARG A 26 4.91 6.83 -0.14
C ARG A 26 6.10 6.68 -1.10
N TYR A 27 6.36 7.71 -1.89
CA TYR A 27 7.46 7.80 -2.84
C TYR A 27 8.73 8.33 -2.18
N GLU A 28 9.87 7.70 -2.48
CA GLU A 28 11.24 7.98 -2.00
C GLU A 28 11.49 7.90 -0.49
N LEU A 29 10.43 7.92 0.32
CA LEU A 29 10.48 7.87 1.77
C LEU A 29 9.56 6.79 2.30
N LYS A 30 9.91 6.22 3.46
CA LYS A 30 9.02 5.31 4.17
C LYS A 30 7.79 6.06 4.68
N PRO A 31 6.58 5.50 4.53
CA PRO A 31 5.40 6.05 5.17
C PRO A 31 5.58 6.11 6.69
N ASN A 32 4.91 7.05 7.33
CA ASN A 32 4.75 7.08 8.78
C ASN A 32 3.30 7.41 9.15
N TRP A 33 2.98 7.43 10.44
CA TRP A 33 1.62 7.68 10.96
C TRP A 33 1.01 9.04 10.64
N THR A 34 1.78 9.95 10.03
CA THR A 34 1.33 11.29 9.65
C THR A 34 1.62 11.65 8.20
N GLU A 35 2.46 10.88 7.52
CA GLU A 35 2.92 11.19 6.16
C GLU A 35 2.86 9.94 5.27
N TRP A 36 2.00 10.03 4.26
CA TRP A 36 1.82 9.08 3.17
C TRP A 36 1.38 9.85 1.93
N ASP A 37 1.60 9.28 0.74
CA ASP A 37 1.07 9.83 -0.50
C ASP A 37 -0.32 9.27 -0.80
N ASP A 38 -0.54 8.00 -0.48
CA ASP A 38 -1.85 7.33 -0.60
C ASP A 38 -2.06 6.31 0.53
N LYS A 39 -3.32 6.03 0.86
CA LYS A 39 -3.68 5.05 1.89
C LYS A 39 -4.95 4.26 1.55
N GLY A 40 -4.90 2.97 1.82
CA GLY A 40 -6.06 2.11 2.00
C GLY A 40 -6.33 1.98 3.49
N TYR A 41 -7.51 2.41 3.90
CA TYR A 41 -7.97 2.42 5.29
C TYR A 41 -9.46 2.11 5.29
N THR A 42 -9.81 0.83 5.30
CA THR A 42 -11.16 0.33 5.43
C THR A 42 -11.28 -0.50 6.71
N SER A 43 -12.48 -0.94 7.05
CA SER A 43 -12.69 -1.86 8.18
C SER A 43 -12.44 -3.32 7.82
N THR A 44 -11.77 -3.57 6.70
CA THR A 44 -11.54 -4.91 6.14
C THR A 44 -10.05 -5.15 5.98
N PRO A 45 -9.58 -6.40 5.85
CA PRO A 45 -8.16 -6.68 5.71
C PRO A 45 -7.65 -6.45 4.28
N ASN A 46 -8.54 -6.04 3.36
CA ASN A 46 -8.25 -5.91 1.95
C ASN A 46 -8.17 -4.42 1.60
N GLU A 47 -6.99 -3.99 1.16
CA GLU A 47 -6.73 -2.58 0.89
C GLU A 47 -6.15 -2.37 -0.51
N THR A 48 -6.40 -1.21 -1.07
CA THR A 48 -5.82 -0.81 -2.36
C THR A 48 -5.22 0.58 -2.24
N VAL A 49 -3.98 0.72 -2.68
CA VAL A 49 -3.31 2.02 -2.87
C VAL A 49 -2.83 2.14 -4.30
N ARG A 50 -2.73 3.38 -4.78
CA ARG A 50 -2.34 3.69 -6.15
C ARG A 50 -1.31 4.81 -6.17
N ALA A 51 -0.40 4.73 -7.13
CA ALA A 51 0.43 5.87 -7.51
C ALA A 51 0.21 6.16 -8.99
N TYR A 52 -0.26 7.38 -9.29
CA TYR A 52 -0.40 7.85 -10.66
C TYR A 52 -0.21 9.38 -10.74
N PRO A 53 0.58 9.89 -11.70
CA PRO A 53 1.52 9.14 -12.54
C PRO A 53 2.72 8.63 -11.74
N THR A 54 3.21 7.45 -12.07
CA THR A 54 4.44 6.93 -11.43
C THR A 54 5.68 7.71 -11.85
N LYS A 55 6.63 7.82 -10.93
CA LYS A 55 7.95 8.45 -11.09
C LYS A 55 9.02 7.37 -10.96
N ILE A 56 10.17 7.57 -11.62
CA ILE A 56 11.32 6.68 -11.45
C ILE A 56 11.82 6.82 -10.02
N GLY A 57 11.87 5.70 -9.31
CA GLY A 57 12.31 5.71 -7.92
C GLY A 57 11.74 4.55 -7.10
N ASN A 58 11.80 4.72 -5.78
CA ASN A 58 11.31 3.74 -4.84
C ASN A 58 9.96 4.15 -4.27
N TYR A 59 9.01 3.22 -4.33
CA TYR A 59 7.75 3.32 -3.62
C TYR A 59 7.83 2.40 -2.41
N TYR A 60 7.64 2.97 -1.23
CA TYR A 60 7.66 2.26 0.03
C TYR A 60 6.22 1.99 0.46
N LEU A 61 6.00 0.77 0.93
CA LEU A 61 4.73 0.32 1.46
C LEU A 61 4.88 0.06 2.95
N MET A 62 3.86 0.44 3.72
CA MET A 62 3.73 0.10 5.13
C MET A 62 2.38 -0.59 5.31
N VAL A 63 2.41 -1.79 5.88
CA VAL A 63 1.21 -2.52 6.30
C VAL A 63 1.07 -2.34 7.80
N HIS A 64 -0.13 -1.99 8.25
CA HIS A 64 -0.45 -1.87 9.67
C HIS A 64 -1.62 -2.79 10.03
N ALA A 65 -1.44 -3.66 11.03
CA ALA A 65 -2.55 -4.43 11.58
C ALA A 65 -3.31 -3.57 12.60
N HIS A 66 -4.38 -2.90 12.16
CA HIS A 66 -5.23 -2.10 13.05
C HIS A 66 -5.97 -2.99 14.07
N SER A 67 -6.43 -4.17 13.64
CA SER A 67 -7.09 -5.14 14.52
C SER A 67 -6.76 -6.59 14.17
N GLY A 68 -6.22 -7.29 15.17
CA GLY A 68 -5.83 -8.70 15.10
C GLY A 68 -4.48 -8.91 14.43
N SER A 69 -4.28 -10.10 13.87
CA SER A 69 -3.01 -10.53 13.27
C SER A 69 -3.25 -11.68 12.29
N GLY A 70 -2.30 -11.90 11.39
CA GLY A 70 -2.29 -13.02 10.48
C GLY A 70 -1.45 -12.74 9.24
N ASP A 71 -1.36 -13.74 8.37
CA ASP A 71 -0.63 -13.64 7.11
C ASP A 71 -1.42 -12.79 6.10
N TYR A 72 -0.70 -11.96 5.35
CA TYR A 72 -1.27 -11.13 4.29
C TYR A 72 -0.45 -11.29 3.01
N THR A 73 -1.09 -11.01 1.88
CA THR A 73 -0.45 -10.99 0.56
C THR A 73 -0.47 -9.58 0.00
N LEU A 74 0.67 -9.14 -0.55
CA LEU A 74 0.76 -7.91 -1.31
C LEU A 74 0.95 -8.23 -2.80
N LYS A 75 0.10 -7.64 -3.64
CA LYS A 75 0.18 -7.76 -5.10
C LYS A 75 0.32 -6.38 -5.71
N ALA A 76 1.46 -6.14 -6.36
CA ALA A 76 1.73 -4.92 -7.11
C ALA A 76 1.57 -5.19 -8.62
N SER A 77 0.89 -4.29 -9.32
CA SER A 77 0.70 -4.31 -10.78
C SER A 77 0.90 -2.93 -11.37
N HIS A 78 1.39 -2.86 -12.61
CA HIS A 78 1.86 -1.64 -13.28
C HIS A 78 1.45 -1.60 -14.77
#